data_AF-A0A257LQ71-F1
#
_entry.id   AF-A0A257LQ71-F1
#
_cell.length_a   1.000
_cell.length_b   1.000
_cell.length_c   1.000
_cell.angle_alpha   90.00
_cell.angle_beta   90.00
_cell.angle_gamma   90.00
#
_symmetry.space_group_name_H-M   'P 1'
#
loop_
_entity.id
_entity.type
_entity.pdbx_description
1 polymer ?
#
loop_
_entity_poly.entity_id
_entity_poly.type
_entity_poly.pdbx_seq_one_letter_code
_entity_poly.pdbx_strand_id
1 'polypeptide(L)' 'MTPHFPIYLDYGATTPVDPRVVDAMVPWLREHFGNPASRSHAWGWEAEEAVEKARVQVAELVGADPREIVWTSGATESIN' A
#
# COMPACT_ATOMS: atom_id res chain seq x y z
N MET A 1 -21.06 18.40 -1.14
CA MET A 1 -20.10 18.43 -0.03
C MET A 1 -20.77 17.77 1.15
N THR A 2 -20.28 16.60 1.57
CA THR A 2 -20.76 15.93 2.78
C THR A 2 -20.53 16.87 3.96
N PRO A 3 -21.50 17.06 4.88
CA PRO A 3 -21.32 17.96 6.01
C PRO A 3 -20.13 17.50 6.84
N HIS A 4 -19.46 18.47 7.46
CA HIS A 4 -18.33 18.28 8.37
C HIS A 4 -18.77 17.67 9.72
N PHE A 5 -19.76 16.77 9.70
CA PHE A 5 -20.37 16.13 10.86
C PHE A 5 -20.79 14.69 10.52
N PRO A 6 -20.54 13.74 11.44
CA PRO A 6 -19.90 13.92 12.75
C PRO A 6 -18.39 14.24 12.65
N ILE A 7 -17.85 15.00 13.62
CA ILE A 7 -16.39 15.18 13.75
C ILE A 7 -15.81 13.79 14.06
N TYR A 8 -14.90 13.33 13.21
CA TYR A 8 -14.29 12.01 13.39
C TYR A 8 -13.24 12.09 14.50
N LEU A 9 -13.48 11.39 15.61
CA LEU A 9 -12.57 11.29 16.75
C LEU A 9 -12.12 9.84 17.02
N ASP A 10 -12.37 8.93 16.07
CA ASP A 10 -12.11 7.48 16.21
C ASP A 10 -10.85 7.02 15.45
N TYR A 11 -9.81 7.85 15.45
CA TYR A 11 -8.55 7.57 14.76
C TYR A 11 -7.78 6.35 15.33
N GLY A 12 -8.18 5.86 16.51
CA GLY A 12 -7.65 4.62 17.09
C GLY A 12 -8.20 3.36 16.43
N ALA A 13 -9.39 3.42 15.81
CA ALA A 13 -9.96 2.29 15.09
C ALA A 13 -9.45 2.21 13.65
N THR A 14 -9.40 3.35 12.94
CA THR A 14 -8.81 3.47 11.60
C THR A 14 -8.57 4.93 11.24
N THR A 15 -7.95 5.21 10.10
CA THR A 15 -7.68 6.57 9.63
C THR A 15 -8.29 6.80 8.24
N PRO A 16 -8.82 8.01 7.95
CA PRO A 16 -9.15 8.37 6.58
C PRO A 16 -7.88 8.35 5.74
N VAL A 17 -7.97 7.75 4.55
CA VAL A 17 -6.84 7.64 3.64
C VAL A 17 -6.42 9.05 3.19
N ASP A 18 -5.13 9.36 3.30
CA ASP A 18 -4.56 10.61 2.79
C ASP A 18 -4.82 10.69 1.26
N PRO A 19 -5.30 11.83 0.72
CA PRO A 19 -5.56 11.97 -0.71
C PRO A 19 -4.38 11.55 -1.59
N ARG A 20 -3.14 11.81 -1.14
CA ARG A 20 -1.92 11.41 -1.86
C ARG A 20 -1.77 9.90 -1.98
N VAL A 21 -2.26 9.14 -0.99
CA VAL A 21 -2.28 7.67 -1.01
C VAL A 21 -3.36 7.17 -1.97
N VAL A 22 -4.54 7.78 -1.97
CA VAL A 22 -5.61 7.45 -2.93
C VAL A 22 -5.12 7.68 -4.35
N ASP A 23 -4.55 8.84 -4.64
CA ASP A 23 -4.05 9.20 -5.97
C ASP A 23 -2.94 8.26 -6.45
N ALA A 24 -2.06 7.82 -5.54
CA ALA A 24 -1.03 6.84 -5.85
C ALA A 24 -1.58 5.43 -6.11
N MET A 25 -2.73 5.08 -5.52
CA MET A 25 -3.30 3.73 -5.60
C MET A 25 -4.29 3.54 -6.75
N VAL A 26 -5.06 4.57 -7.10
CA VAL A 26 -6.08 4.51 -8.16
C VAL A 26 -5.56 3.92 -9.48
N PRO A 27 -4.34 4.25 -9.98
CA PRO A 27 -3.82 3.65 -11.20
C PRO A 27 -3.71 2.12 -11.14
N TRP A 28 -3.36 1.55 -10.00
CA TRP A 28 -3.20 0.11 -9.79
C TRP A 28 -4.54 -0.64 -9.68
N LEU A 29 -5.62 0.09 -9.40
CA LEU A 29 -6.97 -0.48 -9.33
C LEU A 29 -7.66 -0.55 -10.71
N ARG A 30 -7.14 0.16 -11.72
CA ARG A 30 -7.83 0.30 -13.02
C ARG A 30 -6.92 0.12 -14.25
N GLU A 31 -5.75 0.76 -14.29
CA GLU A 31 -4.84 0.70 -15.45
C GLU A 31 -3.76 -0.36 -15.28
N HIS A 32 -3.07 -0.37 -14.14
CA HIS A 32 -1.90 -1.23 -13.89
C HIS A 32 -2.29 -2.46 -13.07
N PHE A 33 -3.28 -3.22 -13.54
CA PHE A 33 -3.89 -4.35 -12.82
C PHE A 33 -3.06 -5.65 -12.86
N GLY A 34 -1.79 -5.59 -13.29
CA GLY A 34 -0.95 -6.76 -13.44
C GLY A 34 -0.67 -7.47 -12.11
N ASN A 35 -0.55 -8.80 -12.17
CA ASN A 35 -0.10 -9.58 -11.01
C ASN A 35 1.43 -9.44 -10.87
N PRO A 36 1.97 -8.96 -9.73
CA PRO A 36 3.42 -8.80 -9.53
C PRO A 36 4.19 -10.13 -9.60
N ALA A 37 3.53 -11.28 -9.45
CA ALA A 37 4.17 -12.59 -9.62
C ALA A 37 4.31 -13.02 -11.10
N SER A 38 3.70 -12.30 -12.04
CA SER A 38 3.76 -12.63 -13.47
C SER A 38 5.09 -12.19 -14.09
N ARG A 39 5.98 -13.15 -14.36
CA ARG A 39 7.32 -12.86 -14.90
C ARG A 39 7.42 -12.79 -16.43
N SER A 40 6.34 -13.06 -17.16
CA SER A 40 6.38 -13.25 -18.61
C SER A 40 5.94 -12.04 -19.44
N HIS A 41 5.45 -10.97 -18.81
CA HIS A 41 4.88 -9.83 -19.54
C HIS A 41 5.01 -8.51 -18.79
N ALA A 42 4.98 -7.41 -19.53
CA ALA A 42 5.17 -6.05 -19.03
C ALA A 42 4.26 -5.67 -17.85
N TRP A 43 2.99 -6.10 -17.87
CA TRP A 43 2.06 -5.80 -16.77
C TRP A 43 2.52 -6.35 -15.41
N GLY A 44 3.18 -7.50 -15.41
CA GLY A 44 3.67 -8.10 -14.17
C GLY A 44 4.96 -7.46 -13.70
N TRP A 45 5.85 -7.11 -14.63
CA TRP A 45 7.09 -6.38 -14.33
C TRP A 45 6.82 -5.00 -13.73
N GLU A 46 5.86 -4.26 -14.29
CA GLU A 46 5.46 -2.95 -13.77
C GLU A 46 4.85 -3.06 -12.36
N ALA A 47 4.00 -4.07 -12.12
CA ALA A 47 3.44 -4.33 -10.79
C ALA A 47 4.50 -4.78 -9.77
N GLU A 48 5.45 -5.62 -10.18
CA GLU A 48 6.57 -6.06 -9.35
C GLU A 48 7.43 -4.86 -8.93
N GLU A 49 7.78 -3.97 -9.87
CA GLU A 49 8.56 -2.76 -9.59
C GLU A 49 7.86 -1.87 -8.56
N ALA A 50 6.53 -1.71 -8.64
CA ALA A 50 5.78 -0.92 -7.68
C ALA A 50 5.73 -1.54 -6.28
N VAL A 51 5.59 -2.86 -6.18
CA VAL A 51 5.63 -3.58 -4.89
C VAL A 51 7.02 -3.45 -4.25
N GLU A 52 8.10 -3.57 -5.03
CA GLU A 52 9.47 -3.43 -4.52
C GLU A 52 9.79 -1.98 -4.14
N LYS A 53 9.30 -1.00 -4.89
CA LYS A 53 9.39 0.41 -4.49
C LYS A 53 8.70 0.66 -3.15
N ALA A 54 7.49 0.14 -2.94
CA ALA A 54 6.78 0.24 -1.67
C ALA A 54 7.57 -0.42 -0.53
N ARG A 55 8.27 -1.53 -0.81
CA ARG A 55 9.09 -2.26 0.18
C ARG A 55 10.25 -1.40 0.66
N VAL A 56 10.94 -0.74 -0.27
CA VAL A 56 12.04 0.19 0.04
C VAL A 56 11.52 1.36 0.89
N GLN A 57 10.38 1.95 0.53
CA GLN A 57 9.81 3.08 1.29
C GLN A 57 9.48 2.71 2.74
N VAL A 58 8.92 1.52 2.98
CA VAL A 58 8.64 1.04 4.35
C VAL A 58 9.94 0.72 5.09
N ALA A 59 10.90 0.07 4.43
CA ALA A 59 12.20 -0.25 5.02
C ALA A 59 12.96 1.01 5.48
N GLU A 60 13.00 2.05 4.64
CA GLU A 60 13.61 3.34 4.98
C GLU A 60 12.93 4.01 6.17
N LEU A 61 11.59 3.94 6.25
CA LEU A 61 10.82 4.52 7.36
C LEU A 61 11.17 3.88 8.71
N VAL A 62 11.41 2.57 8.73
CA VAL A 62 11.67 1.81 9.97
C VAL A 62 13.15 1.50 10.21
N GLY A 63 14.03 1.88 9.28
CA GLY A 63 15.48 1.64 9.37
C GLY A 63 15.89 0.17 9.18
N ALA A 64 15.17 -0.57 8.34
CA ALA A 64 15.44 -1.98 8.02
C ALA A 64 16.07 -2.14 6.64
N ASP A 65 16.65 -3.32 6.36
CA ASP A 65 16.96 -3.72 4.99
C ASP A 65 15.63 -4.09 4.28
N PRO A 66 15.40 -3.69 3.02
CA PRO A 66 14.17 -4.05 2.31
C PRO A 66 13.87 -5.54 2.30
N ARG A 67 14.88 -6.40 2.31
CA ARG A 67 14.71 -7.87 2.34
C ARG A 67 14.13 -8.39 3.66
N GLU A 68 14.13 -7.57 4.71
CA GLU A 68 13.54 -7.89 6.02
C GLU A 68 12.03 -7.55 6.07
N ILE A 69 11.50 -6.83 5.07
CA ILE A 69 10.09 -6.45 5.01
C ILE A 69 9.26 -7.55 4.36
N VAL A 70 8.26 -8.08 5.08
CA VAL A 70 7.26 -9.03 4.60
C VAL A 70 5.89 -8.37 4.60
N TRP A 71 5.18 -8.44 3.47
CA TRP A 71 3.80 -7.94 3.38
C TRP A 71 2.82 -8.95 3.96
N THR A 72 1.95 -8.48 4.85
CA THR A 72 0.82 -9.22 5.42
C THR A 72 -0.47 -8.43 5.17
N SER A 73 -1.61 -9.02 5.48
CA SER A 73 -2.92 -8.36 5.41
C SER A 73 -3.16 -7.34 6.53
N GLY A 74 -2.34 -7.35 7.58
CA GLY A 74 -2.43 -6.41 8.69
C GLY A 74 -1.64 -6.84 9.92
N ALA A 75 -1.64 -5.97 10.94
CA ALA A 75 -0.84 -6.16 12.16
C ALA A 75 -1.16 -7.46 12.92
N THR A 76 -2.42 -7.90 12.92
CA THR A 76 -2.83 -9.15 13.58
C THR A 76 -2.19 -10.38 12.94
N GLU A 77 -2.11 -10.44 11.60
CA GLU A 77 -1.46 -11.54 10.88
C GLU A 77 0.05 -11.55 11.17
N SER A 78 0.67 -10.38 11.24
CA SER A 78 2.11 -10.27 11.55
C SER A 78 2.50 -10.82 12.92
N ILE A 79 1.56 -10.95 13.85
CA ILE A 79 1.80 -11.44 15.22
C ILE A 79 1.41 -12.93 15.39
N ASN A 80 0.65 -13.52 14.47
CA ASN A 80 0.10 -14.88 14.60
C ASN A 80 1.17 -15.98 14.46
#